data_AF-S8EDV4-F1
#
_entry.id   AF-S8EDV4-F1
#
_cell.length_a   1.000
_cell.length_b   1.000
_cell.length_c   1.000
_cell.angle_alpha   90.00
_cell.angle_beta   90.00
_cell.angle_gamma   90.00
#
_symmetry.space_group_name_H-M   'P 1'
#
loop_
_entity.id
_entity.type
_entity.pdbx_description
1 polymer ?
#
loop_
_entity_poly.entity_id
_entity_poly.type
_entity_poly.pdbx_seq_one_letter_code
_entity_poly.pdbx_strand_id
1 'polypeptide(L)'
;MIHCLSLQSANEIGDDVTPNSIISKLSLLVLHFPRLRLVWSRGLHATAEIFAMLKANQDEPDEAKAIRVGVPSAEDDENVRAESYNTSAVEFLRRLPGVTDSNYRSIIDGCSCLADVASLPLDKLAEMMGGHRAAKTLREFLDAKYPTLL
;
A
#
# COMPACT_ATOMS: atom_id res chain seq x y z
N MET A 1 25.42 25.30 16.92
CA MET A 1 24.84 26.33 16.02
C MET A 1 23.75 25.64 15.22
N ILE A 2 22.49 25.75 15.64
CA ILE A 2 21.37 25.07 14.97
C ILE A 2 21.02 25.89 13.73
N HIS A 3 21.49 25.45 12.56
CA HIS A 3 21.09 26.02 11.29
C HIS A 3 19.63 25.63 11.01
N CYS A 4 18.66 26.43 11.47
CA CYS A 4 17.25 26.28 11.15
C CYS A 4 17.05 26.24 9.62
N LEU A 5 16.53 25.13 9.11
CA LEU A 5 16.15 24.95 7.71
C LEU A 5 14.72 25.42 7.54
N SER A 6 14.55 26.47 6.76
CA SER A 6 13.27 26.83 6.17
C SER A 6 13.10 25.98 4.92
N LEU A 7 12.09 25.09 4.89
CA LEU A 7 11.74 24.31 3.69
C LEU A 7 11.19 25.20 2.57
N GLN A 8 10.62 26.34 2.96
CA GLN A 8 10.07 27.40 2.13
C GLN A 8 10.31 28.72 2.86
N SER A 9 10.30 29.84 2.16
CA SER A 9 10.38 31.15 2.83
C SER A 9 9.14 31.33 3.72
N ALA A 10 9.26 31.96 4.89
CA ALA A 10 8.10 32.19 5.77
C ALA A 10 6.95 32.95 5.07
N ASN A 11 7.29 33.67 4.00
CA ASN A 11 6.36 34.42 3.15
C ASN A 11 5.63 33.56 2.08
N GLU A 12 6.00 32.29 1.91
CA GLU A 12 5.35 31.34 0.99
C GLU A 12 4.28 30.48 1.70
N ILE A 13 4.16 30.62 3.02
CA ILE A 13 3.11 29.99 3.81
C ILE A 13 1.85 30.83 3.62
N GLY A 14 1.01 30.42 2.67
CA GLY A 14 -0.33 31.00 2.52
C GLY A 14 -1.19 30.74 3.77
N ASP A 15 -2.13 31.64 4.03
CA ASP A 15 -3.06 31.54 5.18
C ASP A 15 -4.02 30.34 5.04
N ASP A 16 -4.26 29.89 3.80
CA ASP A 16 -5.15 28.79 3.46
C ASP A 16 -4.42 27.45 3.25
N VAL A 17 -5.06 26.37 3.73
CA VAL A 17 -4.62 24.99 3.51
C VAL A 17 -4.92 24.60 2.06
N THR A 18 -3.90 24.65 1.20
CA THR A 18 -4.05 24.24 -0.20
C THR A 18 -3.61 22.79 -0.41
N PRO A 19 -4.37 21.98 -1.17
CA PRO A 19 -4.05 20.56 -1.39
C PRO A 19 -2.77 20.37 -2.24
N ASN A 20 -2.25 21.44 -2.85
CA ASN A 20 -0.99 21.39 -3.61
C ASN A 20 0.23 21.80 -2.77
N SER A 21 0.04 22.37 -1.58
CA SER A 21 1.16 22.76 -0.71
C SER A 21 1.74 21.57 0.03
N ILE A 22 3.06 21.45 0.01
CA ILE A 22 3.82 20.42 0.73
C ILE A 22 3.63 20.59 2.24
N ILE A 23 3.59 21.83 2.73
CA ILE A 23 3.41 22.13 4.16
C ILE A 23 2.04 21.66 4.65
N SER A 24 0.98 21.93 3.87
CA SER A 24 -0.39 21.48 4.18
C SER A 24 -0.52 19.95 4.22
N LYS A 25 0.19 19.23 3.33
CA LYS A 25 0.21 17.77 3.36
C LYS A 25 0.96 17.24 4.58
N LEU A 26 2.11 17.82 4.91
CA LEU A 26 2.89 17.43 6.08
C LEU A 26 2.15 17.69 7.38
N SER A 27 1.44 18.83 7.50
CA SER A 27 0.66 19.14 8.70
C SER A 27 -0.50 18.16 8.88
N LEU A 28 -1.25 17.85 7.82
CA LEU A 28 -2.30 16.83 7.86
C LEU A 28 -1.74 15.44 8.24
N LEU A 29 -0.58 15.07 7.70
CA LEU A 29 0.05 13.79 8.02
C LEU A 29 0.41 13.70 9.51
N VAL A 30 1.00 14.75 10.09
CA VAL A 30 1.35 14.79 11.51
C VAL A 30 0.09 14.80 12.39
N LEU A 31 -0.99 15.46 11.94
CA LEU A 31 -2.26 15.48 12.66
C LEU A 31 -2.93 14.09 12.70
N HIS A 32 -2.92 13.36 11.59
CA HIS A 32 -3.53 12.04 11.49
C HIS A 32 -2.72 10.94 12.19
N PHE A 33 -1.39 11.07 12.25
CA PHE A 33 -0.50 10.06 12.84
C PHE A 33 0.28 10.65 14.04
N PRO A 34 -0.29 10.65 15.26
CA PRO A 34 0.31 11.29 16.42
C PRO A 34 1.64 10.65 16.89
N ARG A 35 1.93 9.42 16.45
CA ARG A 35 3.20 8.72 16.74
C ARG A 35 4.29 9.01 15.70
N LEU A 36 3.97 9.70 14.61
CA LEU A 36 4.92 10.01 13.55
C LEU A 36 5.94 11.04 14.03
N ARG A 37 7.22 10.78 13.77
CA ARG A 37 8.32 11.71 14.06
C ARG A 37 9.06 12.01 12.77
N LEU A 38 9.22 13.28 12.44
CA LEU A 38 9.97 13.72 11.27
C LEU A 38 11.38 14.13 11.71
N VAL A 39 12.40 13.56 11.04
CA VAL A 39 13.81 13.92 11.25
C VAL A 39 14.31 14.57 9.96
N TRP A 40 14.92 15.74 10.09
CA TRP A 40 15.46 16.51 8.97
C TRP A 40 16.93 16.82 9.22
N SER A 41 17.76 16.65 8.19
CA SER A 41 19.20 16.90 8.24
C SER A 41 19.65 17.67 6.99
N ARG A 42 20.70 18.48 7.12
CA ARG A 42 21.27 19.27 6.02
C ARG A 42 22.54 18.61 5.48
N GLY A 43 22.36 17.47 4.85
CA GLY A 43 23.43 16.72 4.19
C GLY A 43 23.80 15.42 4.91
N LEU A 44 24.58 14.59 4.20
CA LEU A 44 24.85 13.20 4.58
C LEU A 44 25.59 13.07 5.92
N HIS A 45 26.54 13.98 6.18
CA HIS A 45 27.31 13.96 7.43
C HIS A 45 26.42 14.23 8.65
N ALA A 46 25.55 15.24 8.56
CA ALA A 46 24.58 15.54 9.60
C ALA A 46 23.58 14.38 9.81
N THR A 47 23.16 13.71 8.73
CA THR A 47 22.32 12.50 8.85
C THR A 47 23.03 11.38 9.61
N ALA A 48 24.30 11.12 9.29
CA ALA A 48 25.07 10.07 9.95
C ALA A 48 25.28 10.36 11.44
N GLU A 49 25.55 11.61 11.79
CA GLU A 49 25.66 12.06 13.18
C GLU A 49 24.33 11.88 13.93
N ILE A 50 23.20 12.30 13.34
CA ILE A 50 21.87 12.09 13.91
C ILE A 50 21.58 10.60 14.13
N PHE A 51 21.92 9.73 13.18
CA PHE A 51 21.73 8.29 13.35
C PHE A 51 22.61 7.70 14.45
N ALA A 52 23.87 8.13 14.57
CA ALA A 52 24.74 7.72 15.66
C ALA A 52 24.20 8.17 17.03
N MET A 53 23.71 9.41 17.13
CA MET A 53 23.07 9.92 18.36
C MET A 53 21.81 9.16 18.74
N LEU A 54 20.98 8.81 17.74
CA LEU A 54 19.75 8.03 17.97
C LEU A 54 20.06 6.59 18.41
N LYS A 55 21.13 5.99 17.88
CA LYS A 55 21.57 4.64 18.26
C LYS A 55 22.27 4.58 19.63
N ALA A 56 22.89 5.66 20.09
CA ALA A 56 23.77 5.64 21.28
C ALA A 56 23.13 5.11 22.58
N ASN A 57 21.81 5.21 22.72
CA ASN A 57 21.06 4.75 23.91
C ASN A 57 20.05 3.63 23.58
N GLN A 58 20.28 2.88 22.50
CA GLN A 58 19.39 1.82 22.05
C GLN A 58 20.17 0.51 21.89
N ASP A 59 19.51 -0.61 22.10
CA ASP A 59 20.08 -1.93 21.84
C ASP A 59 20.24 -2.16 20.32
N GLU A 60 21.21 -2.98 19.93
CA GLU A 60 21.42 -3.31 18.52
C GLU A 60 20.22 -4.12 17.99
N PRO A 61 19.68 -3.80 16.79
CA PRO A 61 18.58 -4.54 16.20
C PRO A 61 18.96 -6.00 15.92
N ASP A 62 18.02 -6.90 16.21
CA ASP A 62 18.16 -8.34 15.97
C ASP A 62 17.70 -8.69 14.54
N GLU A 63 18.60 -9.25 13.74
CA GLU A 63 18.37 -9.64 12.35
C GLU A 63 17.20 -10.63 12.21
N ALA A 64 17.11 -11.60 13.12
CA ALA A 64 16.06 -12.63 13.06
C ALA A 64 14.67 -12.04 13.32
N LYS A 65 14.57 -11.05 14.23
CA LYS A 65 13.32 -10.32 14.49
C LYS A 65 12.95 -9.41 13.32
N ALA A 66 13.93 -8.73 12.72
CA ALA A 66 13.70 -7.82 11.60
C ALA A 66 13.13 -8.56 10.37
N ILE A 67 13.66 -9.74 10.05
CA ILE A 67 13.17 -10.58 8.95
C ILE A 67 11.70 -10.97 9.19
N ARG A 68 11.35 -11.39 10.41
CA ARG A 68 9.99 -11.81 10.74
C ARG A 68 8.95 -10.67 10.66
N VAL A 69 9.33 -9.44 11.00
CA VAL A 69 8.46 -8.26 10.94
C VAL A 69 8.37 -7.68 9.51
N GLY A 70 9.43 -7.82 8.71
CA GLY A 70 9.48 -7.33 7.33
C GLY A 70 8.70 -8.18 6.33
N VAL A 71 8.45 -9.44 6.68
CA VAL A 71 7.39 -10.23 6.03
C VAL A 71 6.06 -9.71 6.58
N PRO A 72 5.05 -9.42 5.74
CA PRO A 72 3.69 -9.17 6.20
C PRO A 72 3.15 -10.46 6.85
N SER A 73 3.61 -10.74 8.07
CA SER A 73 3.10 -11.81 8.89
C SER A 73 1.73 -11.35 9.34
N ALA A 74 0.73 -12.11 8.92
CA ALA A 74 -0.67 -11.97 9.24
C ALA A 74 -0.92 -12.22 10.73
N GLU A 75 -0.28 -11.44 11.60
CA GLU A 75 -0.33 -11.65 13.06
C GLU A 75 -1.32 -10.71 13.76
N ASP A 76 -2.24 -10.13 12.99
CA ASP A 76 -3.51 -9.59 13.46
C ASP A 76 -4.66 -10.05 12.54
N ASP A 77 -4.73 -11.35 12.25
CA ASP A 77 -5.99 -12.10 12.02
C ASP A 77 -5.64 -13.58 11.73
N GLU A 78 -6.26 -14.50 12.46
CA GLU A 78 -6.05 -15.97 12.50
C GLU A 78 -6.20 -16.74 11.17
N ASN A 79 -6.03 -16.14 9.99
CA ASN A 79 -6.37 -16.83 8.75
C ASN A 79 -5.65 -16.31 7.50
N VAL A 80 -4.32 -16.44 7.37
CA VAL A 80 -3.72 -16.28 6.04
C VAL A 80 -2.53 -17.20 5.80
N ARG A 81 -2.80 -18.23 4.99
CA ARG A 81 -1.87 -19.01 4.18
C ARG A 81 -1.16 -18.13 3.13
N ALA A 82 -0.53 -17.02 3.54
CA ALA A 82 0.07 -16.05 2.62
C ALA A 82 1.39 -16.53 2.01
N GLU A 83 1.97 -17.63 2.52
CA GLU A 83 3.31 -18.09 2.11
C GLU A 83 3.38 -18.67 0.69
N SER A 84 2.27 -18.91 -0.02
CA SER A 84 2.29 -19.55 -1.34
C SER A 84 1.65 -18.76 -2.48
N TYR A 85 1.11 -17.56 -2.24
CA TYR A 85 0.45 -16.81 -3.30
C TYR A 85 1.40 -15.80 -3.94
N ASN A 86 1.41 -15.77 -5.27
CA ASN A 86 2.17 -14.80 -6.04
C ASN A 86 1.62 -13.40 -5.74
N THR A 87 2.33 -12.60 -4.93
CA THR A 87 1.91 -11.24 -4.51
C THR A 87 1.57 -10.36 -5.70
N SER A 88 2.29 -10.50 -6.83
CA SER A 88 2.02 -9.77 -8.07
C SER A 88 0.66 -10.14 -8.67
N ALA A 89 0.29 -11.42 -8.64
CA ALA A 89 -1.03 -11.87 -9.10
C ALA A 89 -2.16 -11.36 -8.19
N VAL A 90 -1.94 -11.34 -6.87
CA VAL A 90 -2.93 -10.82 -5.90
C VAL A 90 -3.14 -9.32 -6.08
N GLU A 91 -2.04 -8.55 -6.22
CA GLU A 91 -2.13 -7.12 -6.46
C GLU A 91 -2.82 -6.81 -7.80
N PHE A 92 -2.51 -7.58 -8.85
CA PHE A 92 -3.19 -7.47 -10.12
C PHE A 92 -4.70 -7.73 -10.01
N LEU A 93 -5.11 -8.80 -9.32
CA LEU A 93 -6.53 -9.09 -9.09
C LEU A 93 -7.24 -7.95 -8.37
N ARG A 94 -6.61 -7.35 -7.35
CA ARG A 94 -7.16 -6.22 -6.59
C ARG A 94 -7.36 -4.96 -7.42
N ARG A 95 -6.71 -4.83 -8.58
CA ARG A 95 -6.90 -3.72 -9.52
C ARG A 95 -8.05 -3.96 -10.51
N LEU A 96 -8.55 -5.19 -10.61
CA LEU A 96 -9.63 -5.50 -11.54
C LEU A 96 -10.99 -4.98 -11.00
N PRO A 97 -11.83 -4.42 -11.88
CA PRO A 97 -13.12 -3.89 -11.47
C PRO A 97 -14.03 -5.03 -11.00
N GLY A 98 -14.62 -4.86 -9.80
CA GLY A 98 -15.45 -5.87 -9.16
C GLY A 98 -14.70 -6.76 -8.15
N VAL A 99 -13.36 -6.74 -8.12
CA VAL A 99 -12.59 -7.41 -7.06
C VAL A 99 -12.44 -6.48 -5.85
N THR A 100 -12.72 -7.00 -4.67
CA THR A 100 -12.70 -6.32 -3.37
C THR A 100 -11.86 -7.09 -2.38
N ASP A 101 -11.45 -6.44 -1.28
CA ASP A 101 -10.79 -7.07 -0.13
C ASP A 101 -11.58 -8.25 0.48
N SER A 102 -12.89 -8.30 0.27
CA SER A 102 -13.72 -9.38 0.76
C SER A 102 -13.78 -10.59 -0.18
N ASN A 103 -13.63 -10.41 -1.50
CA ASN A 103 -13.85 -11.48 -2.48
C ASN A 103 -12.57 -12.04 -3.10
N TYR A 104 -11.44 -11.32 -3.04
CA TYR A 104 -10.19 -11.75 -3.70
C TYR A 104 -9.68 -13.10 -3.18
N ARG A 105 -9.89 -13.39 -1.88
CA ARG A 105 -9.49 -14.67 -1.26
C ARG A 105 -10.24 -15.85 -1.89
N SER A 106 -11.56 -15.73 -2.02
CA SER A 106 -12.40 -16.77 -2.63
C SER A 106 -12.06 -17.03 -4.09
N ILE A 107 -11.62 -16.00 -4.83
CA ILE A 107 -11.17 -16.14 -6.23
C ILE A 107 -9.84 -16.92 -6.30
N ILE A 108 -8.90 -16.59 -5.42
CA ILE A 108 -7.60 -17.26 -5.35
C ILE A 108 -7.73 -18.73 -4.95
N ASP A 109 -8.61 -19.03 -3.99
CA ASP A 109 -8.86 -20.41 -3.57
C ASP A 109 -9.62 -21.22 -4.64
N GLY A 110 -10.41 -20.54 -5.47
CA GLY A 110 -11.18 -21.17 -6.55
C GLY A 110 -10.43 -21.36 -7.87
N CYS A 111 -9.31 -20.65 -8.09
CA CYS A 111 -8.59 -20.65 -9.36
C CYS A 111 -7.09 -20.90 -9.18
N SER A 112 -6.55 -21.89 -9.90
CA SER A 112 -5.11 -22.16 -9.91
C SER A 112 -4.29 -21.10 -10.65
N CYS A 113 -4.88 -20.44 -11.65
CA CYS A 113 -4.20 -19.38 -12.39
C CYS A 113 -5.13 -18.25 -12.83
N LEU A 114 -4.54 -17.09 -13.16
CA LEU A 114 -5.26 -15.92 -13.68
C LEU A 114 -6.00 -16.20 -15.00
N ALA A 115 -5.49 -17.13 -15.82
CA ALA A 115 -6.14 -17.52 -17.06
C ALA A 115 -7.45 -18.29 -16.81
N ASP A 116 -7.51 -19.05 -15.71
CA ASP A 116 -8.73 -19.76 -15.30
C ASP A 116 -9.83 -18.75 -14.94
N VAL A 117 -9.46 -17.67 -14.24
CA VAL A 117 -10.39 -16.58 -13.88
C VAL A 117 -11.05 -15.98 -15.12
N ALA A 118 -10.31 -15.81 -16.22
CA ALA A 118 -10.85 -15.29 -17.48
C ALA A 118 -11.69 -16.30 -18.26
N SER A 119 -11.43 -17.59 -18.08
CA SER A 119 -12.10 -18.66 -18.81
C SER A 119 -13.37 -19.16 -18.11
N LEU A 120 -13.57 -18.85 -16.82
CA LEU A 120 -14.69 -19.35 -16.03
C LEU A 120 -16.04 -18.71 -16.36
N PRO A 121 -17.14 -19.48 -16.50
CA PRO A 121 -18.45 -18.94 -16.82
C PRO A 121 -18.96 -17.99 -15.71
N LEU A 122 -19.81 -17.03 -16.11
CA LEU A 122 -20.28 -15.94 -15.24
C LEU A 122 -20.97 -16.46 -13.96
N ASP A 123 -21.68 -17.59 -14.03
CA ASP A 123 -22.35 -18.21 -12.89
C ASP A 123 -21.36 -18.68 -11.81
N LYS A 124 -20.26 -19.32 -12.22
CA LYS A 124 -19.20 -19.77 -11.30
C LYS A 124 -18.43 -18.58 -10.72
N LEU A 125 -18.20 -17.54 -11.53
CA LEU A 125 -17.60 -16.29 -11.04
C LEU A 125 -18.51 -15.61 -10.01
N ALA A 126 -19.82 -15.59 -10.22
CA ALA A 126 -20.78 -15.01 -9.28
C ALA A 126 -20.82 -15.76 -7.94
N GLU A 127 -20.72 -17.09 -7.98
CA GLU A 127 -20.63 -17.96 -6.80
C GLU A 127 -19.34 -17.69 -6.01
N MET A 128 -18.18 -17.67 -6.68
CA MET A 128 -16.89 -17.42 -6.02
C MET A 128 -16.76 -16.00 -5.47
N MET A 129 -17.26 -15.00 -6.20
CA MET A 129 -17.16 -13.59 -5.78
C MET A 129 -18.24 -13.19 -4.77
N GLY A 130 -19.21 -14.06 -4.48
CA GLY A 130 -20.34 -13.78 -3.58
C GLY A 130 -21.28 -12.68 -4.07
N GLY A 131 -21.25 -12.37 -5.38
CA GLY A 131 -21.97 -11.22 -5.93
C GLY A 131 -22.08 -11.23 -7.45
N HIS A 132 -23.32 -11.35 -7.95
CA HIS A 132 -23.60 -11.38 -9.39
C HIS A 132 -23.23 -10.06 -10.09
N ARG A 133 -23.36 -8.93 -9.40
CA ARG A 133 -22.94 -7.62 -9.94
C ARG A 133 -21.43 -7.55 -10.14
N ALA A 134 -20.66 -7.99 -9.14
CA ALA A 134 -19.21 -7.97 -9.18
C ALA A 134 -18.65 -8.88 -10.29
N ALA A 135 -19.21 -10.09 -10.40
CA ALA A 135 -18.88 -11.03 -11.48
C ALA A 135 -19.22 -10.50 -12.87
N LYS A 136 -20.38 -9.84 -13.03
CA LYS A 136 -20.76 -9.21 -14.29
C LYS A 136 -19.81 -8.09 -14.69
N THR A 137 -19.44 -7.21 -13.77
CA THR A 137 -18.48 -6.12 -14.02
C THR A 137 -17.11 -6.64 -14.42
N LEU A 138 -16.61 -7.66 -13.72
CA LEU A 138 -15.33 -8.29 -14.06
C LEU A 138 -15.40 -8.96 -15.44
N ARG A 139 -16.51 -9.65 -15.74
CA ARG A 139 -16.70 -10.33 -17.03
C ARG A 139 -16.82 -9.37 -18.20
N GLU A 140 -17.60 -8.31 -18.05
CA GLU A 140 -17.72 -7.24 -19.04
C GLU A 140 -16.37 -6.59 -19.30
N PHE A 141 -15.52 -6.42 -18.28
CA PHE A 141 -14.17 -5.88 -18.44
C PHE A 141 -13.24 -6.83 -19.19
N LEU A 142 -13.27 -8.14 -18.90
CA LEU A 142 -12.41 -9.13 -19.57
C LEU A 142 -12.83 -9.40 -21.02
N ASP A 143 -14.14 -9.42 -21.28
CA ASP A 143 -14.71 -9.64 -22.60
C ASP A 143 -14.87 -8.33 -23.39
N ALA A 144 -14.52 -7.17 -22.79
CA ALA A 144 -14.56 -5.88 -23.46
C ALA A 144 -13.67 -5.93 -24.71
N LYS A 145 -14.26 -5.64 -25.88
CA LYS A 145 -13.49 -5.45 -27.10
C LYS A 145 -12.54 -4.28 -26.88
N TYR A 146 -11.26 -4.50 -27.15
CA TYR A 146 -10.28 -3.42 -27.17
C TYR A 146 -10.81 -2.31 -28.09
N PRO A 147 -11.00 -1.08 -27.60
CA PRO A 147 -11.38 0.02 -28.45
C PRO A 147 -10.18 0.30 -29.37
N THR A 148 -10.24 -0.22 -30.59
CA THR A 148 -9.38 0.25 -31.66
C THR A 148 -9.72 1.71 -31.87
N LEU A 149 -8.89 2.60 -31.30
CA LEU A 149 -8.90 4.02 -31.64
C LEU A 149 -8.54 4.12 -33.13
N LEU A 150 -9.58 4.17 -33.96
CA LEU A 150 -9.51 4.67 -35.33
C LEU A 150 -9.65 6.19 -35.30
#